data_AF-A0A914IB49-F1
#
_entry.id   AF-A0A914IB49-F1
#
_cell.length_a   1.000
_cell.length_b   1.000
_cell.length_c   1.000
_cell.angle_alpha   90.00
_cell.angle_beta   90.00
_cell.angle_gamma   90.00
#
_symmetry.space_group_name_H-M   'P 1'
#
loop_
_entity.id
_entity.type
_entity.pdbx_description
1 polymer ?
#
loop_
_entity_poly.entity_id
_entity_poly.type
_entity_poly.pdbx_seq_one_letter_code
_entity_poly.pdbx_strand_id
1 'polypeptide(L)'
;MVGGKFDLSRKEREIAELGRVLLTFRPGDSSVSSSSSSSSLSSSSSSSLSSSLSISTFVMSPSAHSHYSFVTIPRNTKFLLLLLLLFSAMISMLCLLSGLFLLPPDVQLRPFTAAFAQDAEHRIALTTAGRLACATDEGCVLAGTSQLNFMVVGDIGGLPIYPYYSYAQTKVARAMAKIGRRQRPHFVVNVGDNFYFNGVENVFDGRFEDSFEEIYDHPELLVPWYTIAGNHDHLGNVTAQLAHTDFSSRWTFPRLFYKVRLAFDGLTHQPQQQPKQQQQQHSVPIAADHSAPNASLGPVLVELLMLDTVVLCGNTVDVQGNSLLNWMFARKREPNGPSAEYQQLAQQQWAWIEQQMRQSTADYLFVVGHYPIHSVSEHGGFECLKRLDSLLHSHGANAYFSGHDHNLQHIRLGAEAGQDNDGTEDVHYIVSGAASRTDRSAKHIGDVPSEALLFRYPTGWNPFSQIGFSNGGFVQVQLNRHNGTMRFYSGDQDMKHTFVIKPRGRGEKGP
;
A
#
# COMPACT_ATOMS: atom_id res chain seq x y z
N MET A 1 30.17 -13.21 -45.42
CA MET A 1 30.63 -14.09 -44.32
C MET A 1 31.39 -13.21 -43.35
N VAL A 2 31.01 -13.01 -42.10
CA VAL A 2 30.46 -13.90 -41.06
C VAL A 2 29.48 -13.01 -40.24
N GLY A 3 28.23 -13.36 -39.95
CA GLY A 3 27.80 -14.61 -39.34
C GLY A 3 27.72 -14.45 -37.82
N GLY A 4 26.82 -13.58 -37.34
CA GLY A 4 26.41 -13.52 -35.93
C GLY A 4 24.90 -13.62 -35.87
N LYS A 5 24.38 -14.84 -35.69
CA LYS A 5 22.97 -15.06 -35.37
C LYS A 5 22.71 -14.44 -34.00
N PHE A 6 21.99 -13.32 -33.95
CA PHE A 6 21.26 -12.94 -32.75
C PHE A 6 20.04 -13.87 -32.67
N ASP A 7 20.06 -14.77 -31.70
CA ASP A 7 18.90 -15.56 -31.35
C ASP A 7 17.96 -14.66 -30.54
N LEU A 8 16.97 -14.08 -31.22
CA LEU A 8 15.94 -13.26 -30.59
C LEU A 8 15.07 -14.15 -29.72
N SER A 9 14.92 -13.74 -28.47
CA SER A 9 14.07 -14.41 -27.48
C SER A 9 12.62 -14.44 -27.99
N ARG A 10 11.85 -15.45 -27.55
CA ARG A 10 10.47 -15.71 -28.00
C ARG A 10 9.53 -14.50 -27.83
N LYS A 11 9.86 -13.56 -26.93
CA LYS A 11 9.09 -12.35 -26.62
C LYS A 11 9.27 -11.21 -27.63
N GLU A 12 10.37 -11.19 -28.40
CA GLU A 12 10.63 -10.13 -29.41
C GLU A 12 10.05 -10.47 -30.79
N ARG A 13 9.68 -11.74 -31.03
CA ARG A 13 8.99 -12.15 -32.26
C ARG A 13 7.50 -11.79 -32.26
N GLU A 14 6.87 -11.66 -31.09
CA GLU A 14 5.46 -11.25 -30.99
C GLU A 14 5.28 -9.73 -31.18
N ILE A 15 6.30 -8.92 -30.89
CA ILE A 15 6.24 -7.45 -31.09
C ILE A 15 6.51 -7.07 -32.55
N ALA A 16 7.24 -7.89 -33.31
CA ALA A 16 7.52 -7.65 -34.72
C ALA A 16 6.37 -8.04 -35.69
N GLU A 17 5.38 -8.83 -35.24
CA GLU A 17 4.20 -9.23 -36.02
C GLU A 17 3.04 -8.22 -35.95
N LEU A 18 3.00 -7.33 -34.94
CA LEU A 18 1.98 -6.28 -34.84
C LEU A 18 2.33 -4.98 -35.59
N GLY A 19 3.53 -4.89 -36.17
CA GLY A 19 4.03 -3.70 -36.89
C GLY A 19 3.90 -3.73 -38.41
N ARG A 20 3.18 -4.69 -39.02
CA ARG A 20 3.12 -4.87 -40.48
C ARG A 20 1.72 -5.04 -41.06
N VAL A 21 0.80 -4.16 -40.69
CA VAL A 21 -0.32 -3.80 -41.57
C VAL A 21 -0.34 -2.28 -41.72
N LEU A 22 0.47 -1.75 -42.64
CA LEU A 22 0.12 -0.64 -43.53
C LEU A 22 1.33 -0.20 -44.37
N LEU A 23 1.03 0.04 -45.65
CA LEU A 23 1.83 0.72 -46.69
C LEU A 23 2.81 -0.12 -47.52
N THR A 24 2.25 -0.63 -48.61
CA THR A 24 2.89 -0.92 -49.90
C THR A 24 3.49 0.33 -50.56
N PHE A 25 4.75 0.27 -51.01
CA PHE A 25 5.23 0.69 -52.33
C PHE A 25 6.66 0.13 -52.56
N ARG A 26 6.92 -0.39 -53.78
CA ARG A 26 8.20 -0.93 -54.32
C ARG A 26 8.74 0.07 -55.38
N PRO A 27 9.93 -0.13 -56.00
CA PRO A 27 11.25 -0.54 -55.50
C PRO A 27 12.40 0.33 -56.07
N GLY A 28 13.64 0.11 -55.63
CA GLY A 28 14.85 0.61 -56.29
C GLY A 28 16.11 -0.13 -55.81
N ASP A 29 16.77 -0.81 -56.74
CA ASP A 29 17.92 -1.72 -56.58
C ASP A 29 19.22 -1.02 -56.16
N SER A 30 20.11 -1.73 -55.46
CA SER A 30 21.45 -2.10 -55.98
C SER A 30 22.35 -2.78 -54.93
N SER A 31 23.21 -3.64 -55.49
CA SER A 31 24.04 -4.71 -54.96
C SER A 31 25.46 -4.28 -54.52
N VAL A 32 26.28 -5.30 -54.15
CA VAL A 32 27.77 -5.38 -54.03
C VAL A 32 28.24 -5.37 -52.57
N SER A 33 28.77 -6.42 -51.88
CA SER A 33 29.65 -7.58 -52.11
C SER A 33 31.10 -7.41 -51.63
N SER A 34 31.50 -8.26 -50.66
CA SER A 34 32.85 -8.82 -50.36
C SER A 34 33.97 -7.84 -49.94
N SER A 35 34.97 -8.14 -49.08
CA SER A 35 35.73 -9.37 -48.84
C SER A 35 36.62 -9.27 -47.57
N SER A 36 36.65 -10.35 -46.79
CA SER A 36 37.76 -11.00 -46.05
C SER A 36 39.18 -10.37 -46.01
N SER A 37 39.84 -10.43 -44.84
CA SER A 37 41.10 -11.20 -44.63
C SER A 37 41.63 -11.17 -43.18
N SER A 38 42.22 -12.30 -42.81
CA SER A 38 42.84 -12.79 -41.57
C SER A 38 44.29 -12.34 -41.31
N SER A 39 44.74 -12.36 -40.04
CA SER A 39 46.06 -12.85 -39.53
C SER A 39 46.30 -12.31 -38.10
N SER A 40 46.23 -13.07 -37.00
CA SER A 40 47.23 -14.01 -36.43
C SER A 40 48.49 -13.37 -35.79
N LEU A 41 48.56 -13.53 -34.46
CA LEU A 41 49.70 -13.97 -33.62
C LEU A 41 51.01 -13.17 -33.58
N SER A 42 51.45 -12.81 -32.36
CA SER A 42 52.66 -13.39 -31.72
C SER A 42 52.93 -12.83 -30.31
N SER A 43 53.13 -13.75 -29.33
CA SER A 43 54.23 -13.84 -28.31
C SER A 43 54.51 -12.64 -27.38
N SER A 44 54.88 -12.75 -26.10
CA SER A 44 55.69 -13.76 -25.38
C SER A 44 55.74 -13.48 -23.86
N SER A 45 56.10 -14.53 -23.08
CA SER A 45 56.93 -14.55 -21.84
C SER A 45 56.50 -13.74 -20.61
N SER A 46 56.08 -14.32 -19.48
CA SER A 46 56.78 -15.18 -18.48
C SER A 46 57.80 -14.46 -17.57
N SER A 47 57.50 -14.35 -16.27
CA SER A 47 58.40 -14.77 -15.19
C SER A 47 57.77 -14.60 -13.80
N SER A 48 57.85 -15.69 -13.05
CA SER A 48 57.56 -15.91 -11.63
C SER A 48 58.45 -15.12 -10.67
N LEU A 49 57.99 -14.88 -9.43
CA LEU A 49 58.82 -15.03 -8.22
C LEU A 49 57.95 -15.16 -6.96
N SER A 50 58.30 -16.16 -6.16
CA SER A 50 57.73 -16.58 -4.88
C SER A 50 58.58 -16.06 -3.72
N SER A 51 57.96 -15.75 -2.57
CA SER A 51 58.59 -15.94 -1.25
C SER A 51 57.60 -15.77 -0.10
N SER A 52 57.50 -16.84 0.69
CA SER A 52 56.87 -17.03 2.00
C SER A 52 57.72 -16.47 3.15
N LEU A 53 57.11 -16.13 4.30
CA LEU A 53 57.58 -16.17 5.70
C LEU A 53 56.67 -15.25 6.54
N SER A 54 56.36 -15.40 7.83
CA SER A 54 56.33 -16.47 8.83
C SER A 54 55.52 -15.91 10.02
N ILE A 55 54.85 -16.79 10.76
CA ILE A 55 54.02 -16.47 11.93
C ILE A 55 54.90 -16.39 13.18
N SER A 56 54.73 -15.35 14.00
CA SER A 56 55.22 -15.30 15.38
C SER A 56 54.12 -14.81 16.32
N THR A 57 53.70 -15.72 17.20
CA THR A 57 52.87 -15.50 18.39
C THR A 57 53.67 -14.81 19.49
N PHE A 58 53.05 -13.86 20.20
CA PHE A 58 53.52 -13.40 21.52
C PHE A 58 52.32 -13.21 22.45
N VAL A 59 52.42 -13.81 23.64
CA VAL A 59 51.47 -13.73 24.76
C VAL A 59 52.16 -12.98 25.89
N MET A 60 51.52 -11.96 26.47
CA MET A 60 51.67 -11.57 27.89
C MET A 60 50.39 -10.86 28.39
N SER A 61 49.99 -11.18 29.62
CA SER A 61 48.93 -10.54 30.42
C SER A 61 49.56 -9.67 31.55
N PRO A 62 48.82 -9.15 32.55
CA PRO A 62 48.24 -7.79 32.54
C PRO A 62 48.69 -6.92 33.74
N SER A 63 48.59 -5.60 33.62
CA SER A 63 48.57 -4.70 34.79
C SER A 63 48.01 -3.31 34.48
N ALA A 64 47.37 -2.76 35.52
CA ALA A 64 46.43 -1.64 35.54
C ALA A 64 47.04 -0.24 35.32
N HIS A 65 46.28 0.66 34.70
CA HIS A 65 45.62 1.81 35.36
C HIS A 65 45.14 2.86 34.33
N SER A 66 44.02 3.45 34.67
CA SER A 66 43.18 4.39 33.93
C SER A 66 43.80 5.79 33.77
N HIS A 67 43.82 6.30 32.53
CA HIS A 67 43.76 7.74 32.25
C HIS A 67 42.88 7.98 31.01
N TYR A 68 41.85 8.81 31.18
CA TYR A 68 41.05 9.34 30.07
C TYR A 68 41.93 10.27 29.22
N SER A 69 41.93 10.05 27.91
CA SER A 69 42.48 10.98 26.92
C SER A 69 41.55 11.04 25.73
N PHE A 70 41.23 12.27 25.29
CA PHE A 70 40.41 12.58 24.14
C PHE A 70 40.90 11.83 22.89
N VAL A 71 40.08 10.93 22.35
CA VAL A 71 40.36 10.30 21.05
C VAL A 71 39.98 11.28 19.95
N THR A 72 41.00 11.83 19.30
CA THR A 72 40.87 12.55 18.03
C THR A 72 40.58 11.53 16.93
N ILE A 73 39.42 11.63 16.27
CA ILE A 73 39.05 10.77 15.14
C ILE A 73 39.96 11.13 13.95
N PRO A 74 40.77 10.20 13.41
CA PRO A 74 41.65 10.52 12.29
C PRO A 74 40.86 10.75 11.00
N ARG A 75 41.36 11.66 10.17
CA ARG A 75 40.80 12.13 8.87
C ARG A 75 40.62 11.04 7.79
N ASN A 76 40.81 9.76 8.09
CA ASN A 76 40.83 8.65 7.13
C ASN A 76 39.61 7.71 7.17
N THR A 77 38.57 7.98 7.98
CA THR A 77 37.31 7.19 7.97
C THR A 77 36.55 7.29 6.64
N LYS A 78 36.70 8.38 5.90
CA LYS A 78 36.13 8.53 4.54
C LYS A 78 36.79 7.60 3.51
N PHE A 79 38.07 7.29 3.70
CA PHE A 79 38.81 6.42 2.79
C PHE A 79 38.45 4.94 3.03
N LEU A 80 38.24 4.56 4.29
CA LEU A 80 37.83 3.19 4.65
C LEU A 80 36.39 2.89 4.19
N LEU A 81 35.48 3.86 4.27
CA LEU A 81 34.10 3.71 3.79
C LEU A 81 34.05 3.58 2.26
N LEU A 82 34.89 4.35 1.55
CA LEU A 82 35.03 4.25 0.09
C LEU A 82 35.64 2.91 -0.33
N LEU A 83 36.62 2.39 0.41
CA LEU A 83 37.22 1.08 0.15
C LEU A 83 36.20 -0.05 0.34
N LEU A 84 35.36 0.02 1.38
CA LEU A 84 34.30 -0.98 1.64
C LEU A 84 33.21 -0.95 0.57
N LEU A 85 32.82 0.24 0.08
CA LEU A 85 31.86 0.39 -1.01
C LEU A 85 32.41 -0.14 -2.35
N LEU A 86 33.70 0.12 -2.63
CA LEU A 86 34.36 -0.42 -3.83
C LEU A 86 34.55 -1.94 -3.75
N PHE A 87 34.84 -2.49 -2.56
CA PHE A 87 34.97 -3.94 -2.36
C PHE A 87 33.62 -4.66 -2.51
N SER A 88 32.53 -4.05 -2.04
CA SER A 88 31.16 -4.55 -2.25
C SER A 88 30.78 -4.56 -3.74
N ALA A 89 31.07 -3.47 -4.45
CA ALA A 89 30.82 -3.38 -5.89
C ALA A 89 31.62 -4.41 -6.71
N MET A 90 32.87 -4.69 -6.30
CA MET A 90 33.68 -5.74 -6.94
C MET A 90 33.14 -7.15 -6.70
N ILE A 91 32.64 -7.46 -5.50
CA ILE A 91 32.03 -8.76 -5.20
C ILE A 91 30.73 -8.95 -6.02
N SER A 92 29.90 -7.92 -6.13
CA SER A 92 28.69 -7.97 -6.98
C SER A 92 29.02 -8.17 -8.47
N MET A 93 30.10 -7.55 -8.95
CA MET A 93 30.57 -7.70 -10.34
C MET A 93 31.18 -9.09 -10.61
N LEU A 94 31.87 -9.69 -9.64
CA LEU A 94 32.36 -11.08 -9.73
C LEU A 94 31.23 -12.13 -9.67
N CYS A 95 30.16 -11.87 -8.93
CA CYS A 95 28.96 -12.73 -8.94
C CYS A 95 28.22 -12.66 -10.29
N LEU A 96 28.19 -11.50 -10.95
CA LEU A 96 27.61 -11.34 -12.29
C LEU A 96 28.46 -11.98 -13.40
N LEU A 97 29.79 -12.05 -13.22
CA LEU A 97 30.71 -12.60 -14.22
C LEU A 97 30.93 -14.12 -14.12
N SER A 98 30.52 -14.77 -13.03
CA SER A 98 30.84 -16.20 -12.79
C SER A 98 29.79 -17.20 -13.29
N GLY A 99 28.64 -16.76 -13.83
CA GLY A 99 27.82 -17.55 -14.77
C GLY A 99 27.59 -19.04 -14.44
N LEU A 100 27.53 -19.43 -13.17
CA LEU A 100 27.35 -20.82 -12.75
C LEU A 100 25.93 -21.00 -12.18
N PHE A 101 24.96 -21.19 -13.06
CA PHE A 101 23.71 -21.85 -12.73
C PHE A 101 23.75 -23.28 -13.28
N LEU A 102 24.08 -24.25 -12.41
CA LEU A 102 23.78 -25.65 -12.65
C LEU A 102 22.30 -25.86 -12.33
N LEU A 103 21.46 -25.97 -13.35
CA LEU A 103 20.09 -26.47 -13.21
C LEU A 103 20.13 -28.01 -13.17
N PRO A 104 19.42 -28.67 -12.23
CA PRO A 104 19.17 -30.11 -12.35
C PRO A 104 18.08 -30.36 -13.41
N PRO A 105 18.18 -31.42 -14.23
CA PRO A 105 17.10 -31.85 -15.10
C PRO A 105 16.03 -32.60 -14.27
N ASP A 106 14.81 -32.65 -14.79
CA ASP A 106 13.62 -33.30 -14.23
C ASP A 106 12.77 -32.50 -13.23
N VAL A 107 12.10 -31.47 -13.77
CA VAL A 107 10.77 -31.09 -13.28
C VAL A 107 9.76 -31.37 -14.39
N GLN A 108 9.05 -32.48 -14.27
CA GLN A 108 7.90 -32.78 -15.12
C GLN A 108 6.82 -31.73 -14.87
N LEU A 109 6.48 -30.95 -15.91
CA LEU A 109 5.31 -30.09 -15.93
C LEU A 109 4.05 -30.97 -15.83
N ARG A 110 3.44 -31.02 -14.63
CA ARG A 110 2.08 -31.55 -14.49
C ARG A 110 1.10 -30.52 -15.02
N PRO A 111 0.14 -30.90 -15.87
CA PRO A 111 -0.90 -30.00 -16.31
C PRO A 111 -1.76 -29.62 -15.10
N PHE A 112 -1.84 -28.32 -14.81
CA PHE A 112 -2.75 -27.74 -13.82
C PHE A 112 -4.18 -27.83 -14.37
N THR A 113 -4.79 -29.01 -14.29
CA THR A 113 -6.22 -29.17 -14.59
C THR A 113 -7.03 -28.90 -13.33
N ALA A 114 -7.68 -27.74 -13.34
CA ALA A 114 -9.02 -27.49 -12.80
C ALA A 114 -9.33 -28.00 -11.38
N ALA A 115 -9.09 -27.14 -10.38
CA ALA A 115 -9.80 -27.15 -9.10
C ALA A 115 -10.34 -25.75 -8.73
N PHE A 116 -10.61 -24.89 -9.72
CA PHE A 116 -11.07 -23.49 -9.53
C PHE A 116 -12.57 -23.29 -9.84
N ALA A 117 -13.41 -24.27 -9.48
CA ALA A 117 -14.83 -24.25 -9.81
C ALA A 117 -15.78 -23.88 -8.65
N GLN A 118 -15.28 -23.33 -7.52
CA GLN A 118 -16.13 -23.04 -6.35
C GLN A 118 -16.26 -21.59 -5.90
N ASP A 119 -15.67 -20.60 -6.59
CA ASP A 119 -15.70 -19.18 -6.15
C ASP A 119 -16.31 -18.24 -7.20
N ALA A 120 -17.37 -18.67 -7.89
CA ALA A 120 -18.07 -17.85 -8.88
C ALA A 120 -18.68 -16.56 -8.30
N GLU A 121 -18.97 -16.53 -6.98
CA GLU A 121 -19.46 -15.34 -6.27
C GLU A 121 -18.35 -14.30 -6.00
N HIS A 122 -17.07 -14.68 -5.98
CA HIS A 122 -15.96 -13.75 -5.76
C HIS A 122 -15.58 -12.94 -7.03
N ARG A 123 -16.12 -13.30 -8.20
CA ARG A 123 -15.68 -12.77 -9.51
C ARG A 123 -16.48 -11.58 -10.04
N ILE A 124 -17.56 -11.18 -9.37
CA ILE A 124 -18.31 -9.97 -9.73
C ILE A 124 -17.45 -8.69 -9.51
N ALA A 125 -16.39 -8.78 -8.70
CA ALA A 125 -15.56 -7.65 -8.25
C ALA A 125 -14.36 -7.27 -9.15
N LEU A 126 -14.18 -7.85 -10.34
CA LEU A 126 -12.98 -7.57 -11.16
C LEU A 126 -13.24 -6.88 -12.50
N THR A 127 -14.50 -6.63 -12.86
CA THR A 127 -14.81 -5.76 -14.01
C THR A 127 -14.84 -4.31 -13.57
N THR A 128 -14.43 -3.37 -14.43
CA THR A 128 -14.50 -1.93 -14.14
C THR A 128 -15.90 -1.51 -13.70
N ALA A 129 -16.94 -1.97 -14.42
CA ALA A 129 -18.33 -1.73 -14.04
C ALA A 129 -18.70 -2.28 -12.65
N GLY A 130 -18.27 -3.50 -12.32
CA GLY A 130 -18.53 -4.12 -11.02
C GLY A 130 -17.87 -3.38 -9.86
N ARG A 131 -16.61 -2.94 -10.03
CA ARG A 131 -15.91 -2.15 -9.00
C ARG A 131 -16.50 -0.75 -8.83
N LEU A 132 -16.84 -0.11 -9.94
CA LEU A 132 -17.44 1.22 -9.93
C LEU A 132 -18.86 1.24 -9.37
N ALA A 133 -19.60 0.13 -9.42
CA ALA A 133 -20.94 0.05 -8.82
C ALA A 133 -20.93 0.44 -7.33
N CYS A 134 -19.91 -0.01 -6.58
CA CYS A 134 -19.75 0.35 -5.17
C CYS A 134 -19.29 1.81 -4.96
N ALA A 135 -18.78 2.49 -5.98
CA ALA A 135 -18.28 3.87 -5.93
C ALA A 135 -19.32 4.90 -6.44
N THR A 136 -20.60 4.57 -6.28
CA THR A 136 -21.75 5.43 -6.62
C THR A 136 -22.59 5.75 -5.38
N ASP A 137 -23.56 6.66 -5.51
CA ASP A 137 -24.52 6.96 -4.45
C ASP A 137 -25.47 5.78 -4.14
N GLU A 138 -25.74 4.93 -5.14
CA GLU A 138 -26.55 3.71 -4.96
C GLU A 138 -25.78 2.64 -4.18
N GLY A 139 -24.47 2.56 -4.40
CA GLY A 139 -23.60 1.57 -3.79
C GLY A 139 -23.81 0.15 -4.32
N CYS A 140 -23.24 -0.83 -3.63
CA CYS A 140 -23.34 -2.24 -4.00
C CYS A 140 -23.70 -3.13 -2.80
N VAL A 141 -24.26 -4.30 -3.09
CA VAL A 141 -24.66 -5.29 -2.08
C VAL A 141 -23.77 -6.52 -2.18
N LEU A 142 -23.16 -6.90 -1.06
CA LEU A 142 -22.41 -8.14 -0.89
C LEU A 142 -23.34 -9.18 -0.25
N ALA A 143 -24.19 -9.79 -1.07
CA ALA A 143 -25.14 -10.82 -0.63
C ALA A 143 -24.41 -12.05 -0.06
N GLY A 144 -25.03 -12.74 0.89
CA GLY A 144 -24.47 -13.92 1.58
C GLY A 144 -23.30 -13.60 2.51
N THR A 145 -22.92 -12.32 2.66
CA THR A 145 -21.74 -11.90 3.40
C THR A 145 -22.10 -11.55 4.84
N SER A 146 -21.59 -12.32 5.80
CA SER A 146 -21.82 -12.10 7.24
C SER A 146 -20.86 -11.08 7.86
N GLN A 147 -19.72 -10.83 7.21
CA GLN A 147 -18.69 -9.90 7.67
C GLN A 147 -17.99 -9.24 6.49
N LEU A 148 -17.74 -7.93 6.59
CA LEU A 148 -16.98 -7.18 5.61
C LEU A 148 -15.52 -7.09 6.05
N ASN A 149 -14.62 -7.69 5.28
CA ASN A 149 -13.18 -7.58 5.48
C ASN A 149 -12.55 -6.67 4.42
N PHE A 150 -11.67 -5.76 4.82
CA PHE A 150 -10.83 -4.99 3.90
C PHE A 150 -9.47 -4.67 4.54
N MET A 151 -8.53 -4.16 3.74
CA MET A 151 -7.22 -3.69 4.22
C MET A 151 -7.07 -2.21 3.90
N VAL A 152 -6.33 -1.49 4.74
CA VAL A 152 -5.94 -0.09 4.54
C VAL A 152 -4.43 -0.04 4.48
N VAL A 153 -3.90 0.57 3.44
CA VAL A 153 -2.46 0.70 3.17
C VAL A 153 -2.23 2.04 2.48
N GLY A 154 -1.08 2.66 2.69
CA GLY A 154 -0.73 3.95 2.08
C GLY A 154 0.75 4.05 1.85
N ASP A 155 1.14 5.08 1.11
CA ASP A 155 2.55 5.41 0.92
C ASP A 155 3.26 4.23 0.24
N ILE A 156 2.58 3.69 -0.78
CA ILE A 156 2.96 2.48 -1.51
C ILE A 156 3.95 2.77 -2.63
N GLY A 157 4.26 4.02 -2.95
CA GLY A 157 4.88 4.42 -4.21
C GLY A 157 6.34 4.03 -4.47
N GLY A 158 6.88 3.05 -3.74
CA GLY A 158 8.17 2.45 -4.05
C GLY A 158 9.35 3.43 -4.04
N LEU A 159 10.16 3.37 -5.10
CA LEU A 159 11.34 4.21 -5.31
C LEU A 159 11.20 4.94 -6.66
N PRO A 160 11.81 6.13 -6.83
CA PRO A 160 11.79 6.85 -8.11
C PRO A 160 12.80 6.28 -9.14
N ILE A 161 13.60 5.30 -8.73
CA ILE A 161 14.63 4.67 -9.55
C ILE A 161 14.28 3.21 -9.74
N TYR A 162 14.57 2.68 -10.93
CA TYR A 162 14.41 1.26 -11.23
C TYR A 162 15.08 0.40 -10.13
N PRO A 163 14.41 -0.65 -9.61
CA PRO A 163 13.21 -1.29 -10.15
C PRO A 163 11.87 -0.68 -9.68
N TYR A 164 11.85 0.57 -9.21
CA TYR A 164 10.66 1.35 -8.85
C TYR A 164 9.83 0.85 -7.66
N TYR A 165 10.20 -0.25 -7.03
CA TYR A 165 9.65 -0.73 -5.77
C TYR A 165 10.69 -0.75 -4.66
N SER A 166 10.23 -0.84 -3.41
CA SER A 166 11.12 -0.96 -2.24
C SER A 166 11.06 -2.35 -1.59
N TYR A 167 12.06 -2.67 -0.77
CA TYR A 167 12.05 -3.91 0.02
C TYR A 167 10.83 -3.98 0.94
N ALA A 168 10.55 -2.90 1.69
CA ALA A 168 9.40 -2.83 2.58
C ALA A 168 8.08 -3.01 1.82
N GLN A 169 7.94 -2.42 0.64
CA GLN A 169 6.74 -2.56 -0.19
C GLN A 169 6.44 -4.02 -0.53
N THR A 170 7.44 -4.76 -1.05
CA THR A 170 7.27 -6.19 -1.36
C THR A 170 7.02 -7.03 -0.11
N LYS A 171 7.62 -6.65 1.03
CA LYS A 171 7.43 -7.33 2.30
C LYS A 171 6.02 -7.14 2.85
N VAL A 172 5.49 -5.92 2.76
CA VAL A 172 4.11 -5.58 3.12
C VAL A 172 3.12 -6.29 2.20
N ALA A 173 3.33 -6.31 0.88
CA ALA A 173 2.48 -7.04 -0.06
C ALA A 173 2.37 -8.53 0.29
N ARG A 174 3.50 -9.21 0.59
CA ARG A 174 3.50 -10.61 1.04
C ARG A 174 2.77 -10.81 2.37
N ALA A 175 2.92 -9.87 3.30
CA ALA A 175 2.22 -9.92 4.58
C ALA A 175 0.71 -9.75 4.40
N MET A 176 0.28 -8.77 3.60
CA MET A 176 -1.11 -8.56 3.21
C MET A 176 -1.70 -9.84 2.59
N ALA A 177 -1.02 -10.44 1.61
CA ALA A 177 -1.50 -11.68 0.98
C ALA A 177 -1.64 -12.84 1.99
N LYS A 178 -0.65 -13.02 2.88
CA LYS A 178 -0.70 -14.08 3.90
C LYS A 178 -1.81 -13.88 4.92
N ILE A 179 -2.08 -12.65 5.35
CA ILE A 179 -3.24 -12.33 6.18
C ILE A 179 -4.54 -12.50 5.36
N GLY A 180 -4.52 -12.12 4.10
CA GLY A 180 -5.63 -12.23 3.14
C GLY A 180 -6.11 -13.65 2.92
N ARG A 181 -5.23 -14.67 2.99
CA ARG A 181 -5.62 -16.09 2.95
C ARG A 181 -6.65 -16.48 3.98
N ARG A 182 -6.59 -15.83 5.17
CA ARG A 182 -7.50 -16.11 6.29
C ARG A 182 -8.66 -15.14 6.31
N GLN A 183 -8.38 -13.85 6.09
CA GLN A 183 -9.36 -12.80 6.25
C GLN A 183 -10.20 -12.55 4.99
N ARG A 184 -9.77 -13.02 3.81
CA ARG A 184 -10.43 -12.86 2.51
C ARG A 184 -10.94 -11.41 2.32
N PRO A 185 -10.04 -10.43 2.13
CA PRO A 185 -10.46 -9.04 1.95
C PRO A 185 -11.36 -8.93 0.73
N HIS A 186 -12.42 -8.13 0.83
CA HIS A 186 -13.32 -7.82 -0.28
C HIS A 186 -12.77 -6.69 -1.14
N PHE A 187 -11.91 -5.84 -0.56
CA PHE A 187 -11.22 -4.75 -1.23
C PHE A 187 -10.04 -4.27 -0.39
N VAL A 188 -9.23 -3.39 -0.99
CA VAL A 188 -8.17 -2.62 -0.35
C VAL A 188 -8.48 -1.13 -0.48
N VAL A 189 -8.22 -0.36 0.57
CA VAL A 189 -8.22 1.10 0.57
C VAL A 189 -6.78 1.57 0.52
N ASN A 190 -6.43 2.32 -0.52
CA ASN A 190 -5.13 2.91 -0.70
C ASN A 190 -5.17 4.42 -0.40
N VAL A 191 -4.45 4.85 0.63
CA VAL A 191 -4.56 6.20 1.22
C VAL A 191 -3.59 7.23 0.62
N GLY A 192 -3.14 7.02 -0.62
CA GLY A 192 -2.34 7.99 -1.39
C GLY A 192 -0.84 7.75 -1.34
N ASP A 193 -0.12 8.65 -2.02
CA ASP A 193 1.30 8.53 -2.35
C ASP A 193 1.60 7.23 -3.09
N ASN A 194 0.88 7.10 -4.21
CA ASN A 194 0.79 5.89 -4.99
C ASN A 194 2.06 5.64 -5.80
N PHE A 195 2.75 6.71 -6.22
CA PHE A 195 3.98 6.64 -6.99
C PHE A 195 4.98 7.72 -6.58
N TYR A 196 6.07 7.32 -5.91
CA TYR A 196 7.12 8.26 -5.49
C TYR A 196 8.08 8.63 -6.62
N PHE A 197 8.58 9.86 -6.73
CA PHE A 197 8.22 11.04 -5.94
C PHE A 197 7.36 12.04 -6.71
N ASN A 198 7.15 11.85 -8.00
CA ASN A 198 6.45 12.83 -8.84
C ASN A 198 5.31 12.15 -9.61
N GLY A 199 4.61 11.22 -8.97
CA GLY A 199 3.49 10.51 -9.57
C GLY A 199 3.90 9.71 -10.81
N VAL A 200 2.98 9.67 -11.77
CA VAL A 200 3.14 9.09 -13.10
C VAL A 200 3.11 10.17 -14.17
N GLU A 201 3.71 9.91 -15.32
CA GLU A 201 3.73 10.83 -16.46
C GLU A 201 2.41 10.80 -17.25
N ASN A 202 1.89 9.60 -17.50
CA ASN A 202 0.69 9.36 -18.31
C ASN A 202 0.03 8.01 -17.95
N VAL A 203 -1.09 7.68 -18.61
CA VAL A 203 -1.91 6.49 -18.29
C VAL A 203 -1.23 5.15 -18.61
N PHE A 204 -0.17 5.17 -19.44
CA PHE A 204 0.63 4.01 -19.83
C PHE A 204 2.02 4.00 -19.20
N ASP A 205 2.25 4.83 -18.18
CA ASP A 205 3.52 4.84 -17.45
C ASP A 205 3.80 3.45 -16.85
N GLY A 206 4.99 2.90 -17.12
CA GLY A 206 5.42 1.59 -16.63
C GLY A 206 5.42 1.46 -15.11
N ARG A 207 5.41 2.60 -14.38
CA ARG A 207 5.24 2.64 -12.93
C ARG A 207 3.96 1.96 -12.44
N PHE A 208 2.87 1.96 -13.21
CA PHE A 208 1.67 1.20 -12.85
C PHE A 208 1.96 -0.29 -12.77
N GLU A 209 2.76 -0.83 -13.69
CA GLU A 209 3.15 -2.24 -13.69
C GLU A 209 4.17 -2.51 -12.58
N ASP A 210 5.30 -1.81 -12.62
CA ASP A 210 6.47 -2.07 -11.77
C ASP A 210 6.22 -1.77 -10.28
N SER A 211 5.45 -0.72 -9.97
CA SER A 211 5.21 -0.29 -8.58
C SER A 211 3.87 -0.75 -8.03
N PHE A 212 2.94 -1.27 -8.84
CA PHE A 212 1.62 -1.69 -8.37
C PHE A 212 1.20 -3.07 -8.86
N GLU A 213 1.12 -3.29 -10.18
CA GLU A 213 0.62 -4.56 -10.74
C GLU A 213 1.46 -5.77 -10.32
N GLU A 214 2.78 -5.73 -10.55
CA GLU A 214 3.66 -6.85 -10.20
C GLU A 214 3.87 -7.01 -8.69
N ILE A 215 3.76 -5.93 -7.91
CA ILE A 215 4.02 -5.96 -6.47
C ILE A 215 2.88 -6.61 -5.69
N TYR A 216 1.65 -6.34 -6.11
CA TYR A 216 0.44 -6.79 -5.43
C TYR A 216 -0.30 -7.88 -6.22
N ASP A 217 0.41 -8.65 -7.04
CA ASP A 217 -0.08 -9.72 -7.94
C ASP A 217 -0.64 -10.98 -7.25
N HIS A 218 -0.64 -11.00 -5.92
CA HIS A 218 -0.99 -12.18 -5.14
C HIS A 218 -2.50 -12.47 -5.26
N PRO A 219 -2.95 -13.73 -5.36
CA PRO A 219 -4.36 -14.06 -5.55
C PRO A 219 -5.31 -13.44 -4.54
N GLU A 220 -4.86 -13.30 -3.28
CA GLU A 220 -5.64 -12.72 -2.19
C GLU A 220 -5.77 -11.19 -2.27
N LEU A 221 -4.99 -10.53 -3.13
CA LEU A 221 -4.98 -9.09 -3.38
C LEU A 221 -5.53 -8.72 -4.76
N LEU A 222 -5.98 -9.72 -5.54
CA LEU A 222 -6.74 -9.55 -6.78
C LEU A 222 -8.20 -9.22 -6.45
N VAL A 223 -8.38 -8.08 -5.80
CA VAL A 223 -9.65 -7.49 -5.36
C VAL A 223 -9.66 -6.01 -5.75
N PRO A 224 -10.78 -5.28 -5.68
CA PRO A 224 -10.78 -3.83 -5.90
C PRO A 224 -9.82 -3.08 -4.96
N TRP A 225 -9.10 -2.11 -5.51
CA TRP A 225 -8.31 -1.12 -4.77
C TRP A 225 -8.96 0.24 -4.95
N TYR A 226 -9.63 0.72 -3.90
CA TYR A 226 -10.17 2.08 -3.86
C TYR A 226 -9.06 3.04 -3.44
N THR A 227 -8.66 3.89 -4.38
CA THR A 227 -7.46 4.72 -4.25
C THR A 227 -7.81 6.21 -4.18
N ILE A 228 -7.07 6.95 -3.37
CA ILE A 228 -6.99 8.42 -3.42
C ILE A 228 -5.58 8.87 -3.82
N ALA A 229 -5.41 10.15 -4.13
CA ALA A 229 -4.10 10.74 -4.42
C ALA A 229 -3.46 11.31 -3.14
N GLY A 230 -2.13 11.23 -3.06
CA GLY A 230 -1.29 11.95 -2.09
C GLY A 230 -0.51 13.10 -2.71
N ASN A 231 0.31 13.77 -1.90
CA ASN A 231 1.06 14.95 -2.36
C ASN A 231 2.03 14.62 -3.50
N HIS A 232 2.67 13.45 -3.46
CA HIS A 232 3.58 13.02 -4.52
C HIS A 232 2.86 12.72 -5.83
N ASP A 233 1.61 12.25 -5.77
CA ASP A 233 0.79 12.00 -6.96
C ASP A 233 0.44 13.30 -7.70
N HIS A 234 0.12 14.35 -6.95
CA HIS A 234 -0.17 15.69 -7.48
C HIS A 234 1.05 16.45 -8.01
N LEU A 235 2.27 15.96 -7.77
CA LEU A 235 3.47 16.44 -8.47
C LEU A 235 3.58 15.87 -9.89
N GLY A 236 2.87 14.77 -10.16
CA GLY A 236 2.75 14.14 -11.47
C GLY A 236 1.38 14.36 -12.11
N ASN A 237 0.94 13.38 -12.89
CA ASN A 237 -0.34 13.41 -13.61
C ASN A 237 -1.42 12.60 -12.88
N VAL A 238 -2.15 13.21 -11.95
CA VAL A 238 -3.25 12.55 -11.24
C VAL A 238 -4.38 12.17 -12.20
N THR A 239 -4.63 12.94 -13.26
CA THR A 239 -5.62 12.59 -14.28
C THR A 239 -5.29 11.26 -14.96
N ALA A 240 -4.01 10.94 -15.17
CA ALA A 240 -3.60 9.63 -15.65
C ALA A 240 -3.92 8.51 -14.66
N GLN A 241 -3.76 8.75 -13.35
CA GLN A 241 -4.16 7.79 -12.32
C GLN A 241 -5.68 7.58 -12.28
N LEU A 242 -6.48 8.63 -12.52
CA LEU A 242 -7.92 8.48 -12.66
C LEU A 242 -8.27 7.61 -13.88
N ALA A 243 -7.69 7.93 -15.03
CA ALA A 243 -7.91 7.22 -16.29
C ALA A 243 -7.44 5.75 -16.24
N HIS A 244 -6.42 5.44 -15.44
CA HIS A 244 -5.91 4.06 -15.28
C HIS A 244 -6.96 3.10 -14.68
N THR A 245 -8.03 3.61 -14.07
CA THR A 245 -9.21 2.83 -13.64
C THR A 245 -9.79 1.97 -14.77
N ASP A 246 -9.70 2.43 -16.02
CA ASP A 246 -10.22 1.71 -17.18
C ASP A 246 -9.26 0.64 -17.72
N PHE A 247 -7.98 0.68 -17.30
CA PHE A 247 -6.92 -0.20 -17.81
C PHE A 247 -6.56 -1.33 -16.85
N SER A 248 -6.77 -1.15 -15.55
CA SER A 248 -6.51 -2.16 -14.54
C SER A 248 -7.80 -2.89 -14.13
N SER A 249 -7.70 -4.19 -13.84
CA SER A 249 -8.81 -4.98 -13.30
C SER A 249 -9.04 -4.78 -11.80
N ARG A 250 -8.24 -3.92 -11.14
CA ARG A 250 -8.33 -3.72 -9.69
C ARG A 250 -8.14 -2.27 -9.25
N TRP A 251 -7.33 -1.47 -9.94
CA TRP A 251 -7.26 -0.03 -9.67
C TRP A 251 -8.63 0.62 -9.85
N THR A 252 -9.07 1.34 -8.83
CA THR A 252 -10.38 2.02 -8.81
C THR A 252 -10.23 3.41 -8.22
N PHE A 253 -10.05 4.40 -9.10
CA PHE A 253 -9.89 5.80 -8.75
C PHE A 253 -10.75 6.68 -9.69
N PRO A 254 -12.08 6.70 -9.53
CA PRO A 254 -12.98 7.28 -10.54
C PRO A 254 -12.99 8.81 -10.57
N ARG A 255 -12.71 9.46 -9.43
CA ARG A 255 -12.68 10.92 -9.25
C ARG A 255 -11.72 11.24 -8.11
N LEU A 256 -11.24 12.49 -8.04
CA LEU A 256 -10.38 12.97 -6.97
C LEU A 256 -10.99 12.75 -5.57
N PHE A 257 -12.29 13.02 -5.44
CA PHE A 257 -13.07 12.68 -4.25
C PHE A 257 -14.36 11.96 -4.67
N TYR A 258 -14.72 10.92 -3.91
CA TYR A 258 -15.86 10.06 -4.21
C TYR A 258 -16.28 9.28 -2.96
N LYS A 259 -17.46 8.66 -3.02
CA LYS A 259 -17.99 7.82 -1.95
C LYS A 259 -17.96 6.37 -2.38
N VAL A 260 -17.53 5.48 -1.50
CA VAL A 260 -17.76 4.04 -1.61
C VAL A 260 -18.90 3.67 -0.65
N ARG A 261 -19.94 3.03 -1.16
CA ARG A 261 -21.12 2.60 -0.39
C ARG A 261 -21.32 1.10 -0.58
N LEU A 262 -21.33 0.36 0.53
CA LEU A 262 -21.52 -1.09 0.53
C LEU A 262 -22.58 -1.50 1.54
N ALA A 263 -23.36 -2.52 1.21
CA ALA A 263 -24.26 -3.20 2.13
C ALA A 263 -23.93 -4.69 2.20
N PHE A 264 -23.98 -5.29 3.39
CA PHE A 264 -23.80 -6.73 3.57
C PHE A 264 -24.83 -7.30 4.57
N ASP A 265 -25.15 -8.59 4.47
CA ASP A 265 -26.27 -9.18 5.22
C ASP A 265 -26.04 -9.14 6.74
N GLY A 266 -24.79 -9.37 7.18
CA GLY A 266 -24.43 -9.33 8.59
C GLY A 266 -25.13 -10.40 9.44
N LEU A 267 -25.72 -11.41 8.81
CA LEU A 267 -26.34 -12.58 9.45
C LEU A 267 -25.39 -13.77 9.34
N THR A 268 -25.08 -14.42 10.45
CA THR A 268 -24.40 -15.71 10.42
C THR A 268 -25.38 -16.78 9.98
N HIS A 269 -25.29 -17.21 8.72
CA HIS A 269 -25.98 -18.44 8.31
C HIS A 269 -25.36 -19.60 9.10
N GLN A 270 -26.06 -20.10 10.11
CA GLN A 270 -25.75 -21.43 10.62
C GLN A 270 -25.95 -22.41 9.46
N PRO A 271 -25.04 -23.39 9.26
CA PRO A 271 -25.28 -24.44 8.27
C PRO A 271 -26.63 -25.07 8.60
N GLN A 272 -27.58 -24.97 7.68
CA GLN A 272 -28.82 -25.73 7.80
C GLN A 272 -28.41 -27.20 7.87
N GLN A 273 -28.52 -27.80 9.05
CA GLN A 273 -28.52 -29.25 9.16
C GLN A 273 -29.64 -29.74 8.26
N GLN A 274 -29.29 -30.52 7.22
CA GLN A 274 -30.27 -31.21 6.40
C GLN A 274 -31.27 -31.92 7.32
N PRO A 275 -32.59 -31.82 7.09
CA PRO A 275 -33.55 -32.53 7.91
C PRO A 275 -33.28 -34.03 7.75
N LYS A 276 -32.76 -34.67 8.81
CA LYS A 276 -32.85 -36.12 8.93
C LYS A 276 -34.35 -36.45 8.97
N GLN A 277 -34.83 -37.15 7.95
CA GLN A 277 -36.13 -37.79 8.00
C GLN A 277 -36.16 -38.76 9.19
N GLN A 278 -36.81 -38.39 10.28
CA GLN A 278 -37.17 -39.32 11.34
C GLN A 278 -38.64 -39.11 11.74
N GLN A 279 -39.44 -40.04 11.20
CA GLN A 279 -40.61 -40.71 11.75
C GLN A 279 -41.48 -39.99 12.79
N GLN A 280 -42.75 -39.90 12.41
CA GLN A 280 -43.91 -39.57 13.23
C GLN A 280 -43.94 -40.35 14.55
N GLN A 281 -44.10 -39.64 15.66
CA GLN A 281 -44.86 -40.11 16.81
C GLN A 281 -45.54 -38.93 17.52
N HIS A 282 -46.82 -39.13 17.83
CA HIS A 282 -47.74 -38.19 18.47
C HIS A 282 -47.25 -37.71 19.85
N SER A 283 -47.48 -36.42 20.19
CA SER A 283 -48.48 -35.99 21.20
C SER A 283 -48.31 -34.53 21.72
N VAL A 284 -49.47 -33.93 22.03
CA VAL A 284 -49.80 -32.71 22.83
C VAL A 284 -49.58 -31.31 22.21
N PRO A 285 -50.63 -30.46 22.10
CA PRO A 285 -50.48 -29.06 21.70
C PRO A 285 -50.11 -28.19 22.90
N ILE A 286 -48.89 -27.64 22.88
CA ILE A 286 -48.51 -26.50 23.72
C ILE A 286 -48.90 -25.22 22.95
N ALA A 287 -49.57 -24.32 23.66
CA ALA A 287 -50.05 -23.04 23.14
C ALA A 287 -48.95 -22.28 22.39
N ALA A 288 -49.25 -21.89 21.16
CA ALA A 288 -48.41 -21.03 20.35
C ALA A 288 -48.40 -19.62 20.95
N ASP A 289 -47.28 -19.25 21.55
CA ASP A 289 -46.93 -17.85 21.74
C ASP A 289 -46.62 -17.26 20.36
N HIS A 290 -47.58 -16.48 19.83
CA HIS A 290 -47.39 -15.67 18.63
C HIS A 290 -46.50 -14.46 18.97
N SER A 291 -45.23 -14.71 19.28
CA SER A 291 -44.21 -13.69 19.11
C SER A 291 -43.99 -13.51 17.61
N ALA A 292 -44.11 -12.25 17.17
CA ALA A 292 -44.02 -11.84 15.78
C ALA A 292 -42.79 -12.45 15.09
N PRO A 293 -42.88 -12.84 13.79
CA PRO A 293 -41.71 -13.26 13.06
C PRO A 293 -40.67 -12.14 13.13
N ASN A 294 -39.45 -12.48 13.57
CA ASN A 294 -38.25 -11.65 13.50
C ASN A 294 -38.36 -10.68 12.32
N ALA A 295 -38.60 -9.39 12.59
CA ALA A 295 -38.41 -8.37 11.58
C ALA A 295 -36.98 -8.56 11.08
N SER A 296 -36.82 -8.99 9.82
CA SER A 296 -35.51 -9.28 9.25
C SER A 296 -34.66 -8.02 9.39
N LEU A 297 -33.68 -8.05 10.29
CA LEU A 297 -32.75 -6.94 10.47
C LEU A 297 -32.17 -6.60 9.10
N GLY A 298 -32.43 -5.39 8.60
CA GLY A 298 -31.92 -4.94 7.30
C GLY A 298 -30.40 -5.04 7.20
N PRO A 299 -29.82 -4.94 6.00
CA PRO A 299 -28.38 -5.10 5.80
C PRO A 299 -27.59 -4.07 6.62
N VAL A 300 -26.33 -4.40 6.88
CA VAL A 300 -25.36 -3.50 7.51
C VAL A 300 -24.79 -2.60 6.42
N LEU A 301 -24.94 -1.29 6.58
CA LEU A 301 -24.49 -0.28 5.62
C LEU A 301 -23.12 0.30 6.04
N VAL A 302 -22.20 0.36 5.09
CA VAL A 302 -20.84 0.90 5.25
C VAL A 302 -20.61 1.97 4.20
N GLU A 303 -20.13 3.14 4.62
CA GLU A 303 -19.74 4.23 3.73
C GLU A 303 -18.30 4.66 4.00
N LEU A 304 -17.53 4.87 2.93
CA LEU A 304 -16.21 5.48 2.95
C LEU A 304 -16.24 6.75 2.10
N LEU A 305 -16.01 7.91 2.71
CA LEU A 305 -15.81 9.16 1.98
C LEU A 305 -14.34 9.29 1.63
N MET A 306 -14.02 9.09 0.36
CA MET A 306 -12.66 9.14 -0.20
C MET A 306 -12.38 10.58 -0.62
N LEU A 307 -11.43 11.23 0.06
CA LEU A 307 -11.13 12.65 -0.07
C LEU A 307 -9.78 12.87 -0.75
N ASP A 308 -9.68 14.02 -1.42
CA ASP A 308 -8.41 14.56 -1.91
C ASP A 308 -7.99 15.71 -0.99
N THR A 309 -7.14 15.39 -0.01
CA THR A 309 -6.68 16.38 0.97
C THR A 309 -5.69 17.36 0.35
N VAL A 310 -5.05 17.05 -0.78
CA VAL A 310 -4.18 17.98 -1.51
C VAL A 310 -5.01 19.09 -2.14
N VAL A 311 -6.16 18.75 -2.73
CA VAL A 311 -7.14 19.72 -3.21
C VAL A 311 -7.68 20.58 -2.07
N LEU A 312 -7.94 20.02 -0.88
CA LEU A 312 -8.46 20.79 0.27
C LEU A 312 -7.43 21.72 0.89
N CYS A 313 -6.18 21.26 1.03
CA CYS A 313 -5.16 21.90 1.88
C CYS A 313 -4.00 22.50 1.11
N GLY A 314 -3.85 22.19 -0.17
CA GLY A 314 -2.65 22.45 -0.95
C GLY A 314 -1.67 21.29 -0.91
N ASN A 315 -0.66 21.34 -1.77
CA ASN A 315 0.37 20.31 -1.89
C ASN A 315 1.56 20.62 -0.96
N THR A 316 1.97 19.67 -0.11
CA THR A 316 3.22 19.75 0.65
C THR A 316 4.40 19.59 -0.31
N VAL A 317 5.31 20.56 -0.30
CA VAL A 317 6.50 20.46 -1.16
C VAL A 317 7.59 19.72 -0.41
N ASP A 318 7.48 18.39 -0.34
CA ASP A 318 8.38 17.56 0.46
C ASP A 318 9.65 17.15 -0.28
N VAL A 319 9.75 17.37 -1.60
CA VAL A 319 10.98 17.19 -2.39
C VAL A 319 11.04 18.26 -3.48
N GLN A 320 12.16 18.99 -3.58
CA GLN A 320 12.48 19.81 -4.76
C GLN A 320 13.75 19.26 -5.43
N GLY A 321 13.58 18.71 -6.64
CA GLY A 321 14.66 18.33 -7.56
C GLY A 321 14.98 16.83 -7.64
N ASN A 322 15.58 16.42 -8.76
CA ASN A 322 15.70 15.02 -9.21
C ASN A 322 16.91 14.27 -8.62
N SER A 323 17.53 14.76 -7.54
CA SER A 323 18.76 14.20 -6.97
C SER A 323 18.49 13.41 -5.69
N LEU A 324 19.11 12.24 -5.56
CA LEU A 324 19.11 11.41 -4.34
C LEU A 324 19.54 12.19 -3.08
N LEU A 325 20.42 13.19 -3.25
CA LEU A 325 20.85 14.07 -2.15
C LEU A 325 19.76 15.09 -1.75
N ASN A 326 19.04 15.66 -2.72
CA ASN A 326 17.93 16.57 -2.42
C ASN A 326 16.79 15.82 -1.72
N TRP A 327 16.56 14.57 -2.11
CA TRP A 327 15.63 13.67 -1.44
C TRP A 327 15.97 13.46 0.06
N MET A 328 17.25 13.32 0.41
CA MET A 328 17.67 13.13 1.82
C MET A 328 17.56 14.38 2.70
N PHE A 329 17.53 15.58 2.11
CA PHE A 329 17.63 16.86 2.83
C PHE A 329 16.49 17.85 2.52
N ALA A 330 15.39 17.38 1.94
CA ALA A 330 14.32 18.25 1.50
C ALA A 330 13.66 19.00 2.69
N ARG A 331 13.28 20.26 2.42
CA ARG A 331 12.60 21.11 3.40
C ARG A 331 11.11 20.86 3.32
N LYS A 332 10.55 20.36 4.42
CA LYS A 332 9.11 20.15 4.58
C LYS A 332 8.44 21.50 4.81
N ARG A 333 7.46 21.83 3.98
CA ARG A 333 6.61 23.01 4.16
C ARG A 333 5.16 22.58 4.03
N GLU A 334 4.45 22.70 5.13
CA GLU A 334 3.01 22.52 5.16
C GLU A 334 2.31 23.67 4.41
N PRO A 335 1.33 23.35 3.55
CA PRO A 335 0.55 24.35 2.85
C PRO A 335 -0.53 24.93 3.78
N ASN A 336 -0.85 26.21 3.57
CA ASN A 336 -1.85 26.94 4.37
C ASN A 336 -3.18 27.09 3.62
N GLY A 337 -3.51 26.15 2.73
CA GLY A 337 -4.72 26.18 1.92
C GLY A 337 -4.49 25.82 0.44
N PRO A 338 -5.59 25.66 -0.31
CA PRO A 338 -5.54 25.21 -1.69
C PRO A 338 -4.79 26.18 -2.60
N SER A 339 -4.13 25.65 -3.64
CA SER A 339 -3.59 26.46 -4.72
C SER A 339 -4.70 27.25 -5.42
N ALA A 340 -4.37 28.35 -6.10
CA ALA A 340 -5.34 29.14 -6.85
C ALA A 340 -6.15 28.29 -7.85
N GLU A 341 -5.50 27.30 -8.47
CA GLU A 341 -6.13 26.34 -9.38
C GLU A 341 -7.15 25.43 -8.67
N TYR A 342 -6.86 24.98 -7.46
CA TYR A 342 -7.75 24.11 -6.69
C TYR A 342 -8.78 24.83 -5.84
N GLN A 343 -8.78 26.17 -5.74
CA GLN A 343 -9.71 26.90 -4.88
C GLN A 343 -11.19 26.54 -5.12
N GLN A 344 -11.63 26.54 -6.37
CA GLN A 344 -13.02 26.22 -6.69
C GLN A 344 -13.34 24.75 -6.41
N LEU A 345 -12.42 23.85 -6.74
CA LEU A 345 -12.59 22.41 -6.51
C LEU A 345 -12.59 22.08 -5.01
N ALA A 346 -11.79 22.78 -4.20
CA ALA A 346 -11.79 22.68 -2.75
C ALA A 346 -13.13 23.10 -2.15
N GLN A 347 -13.74 24.18 -2.65
CA GLN A 347 -15.09 24.59 -2.24
C GLN A 347 -16.14 23.54 -2.59
N GLN A 348 -16.07 22.97 -3.81
CA GLN A 348 -16.96 21.89 -4.23
C GLN A 348 -16.79 20.65 -3.35
N GLN A 349 -15.55 20.26 -3.04
CA GLN A 349 -15.27 19.12 -2.19
C GLN A 349 -15.77 19.36 -0.76
N TRP A 350 -15.58 20.54 -0.17
CA TRP A 350 -16.13 20.87 1.15
C TRP A 350 -17.67 20.80 1.18
N ALA A 351 -18.34 21.39 0.20
CA ALA A 351 -19.80 21.32 0.10
C ALA A 351 -20.29 19.86 -0.06
N TRP A 352 -19.56 19.06 -0.85
CA TRP A 352 -19.83 17.65 -1.03
C TRP A 352 -19.63 16.87 0.29
N ILE A 353 -18.54 17.07 1.04
CA ILE A 353 -18.29 16.42 2.33
C ILE A 353 -19.45 16.68 3.29
N GLU A 354 -19.83 17.94 3.47
CA GLU A 354 -20.94 18.32 4.36
C GLU A 354 -22.26 17.67 3.96
N GLN A 355 -22.53 17.63 2.66
CA GLN A 355 -23.72 16.96 2.14
C GLN A 355 -23.69 15.46 2.44
N GLN A 356 -22.58 14.77 2.14
CA GLN A 356 -22.47 13.32 2.31
C GLN A 356 -22.55 12.91 3.77
N MET A 357 -21.86 13.62 4.66
CA MET A 357 -21.88 13.31 6.09
C MET A 357 -23.26 13.53 6.70
N ARG A 358 -23.94 14.61 6.31
CA ARG A 358 -25.32 14.90 6.74
C ARG A 358 -26.33 13.86 6.25
N GLN A 359 -26.14 13.33 5.04
CA GLN A 359 -27.06 12.35 4.43
C GLN A 359 -26.76 10.90 4.83
N SER A 360 -25.61 10.64 5.46
CA SER A 360 -25.16 9.29 5.77
C SER A 360 -26.00 8.61 6.85
N THR A 361 -26.68 7.54 6.46
CA THR A 361 -27.40 6.61 7.36
C THR A 361 -26.59 5.33 7.65
N ALA A 362 -25.31 5.30 7.28
CA ALA A 362 -24.47 4.11 7.41
C ALA A 362 -24.28 3.68 8.85
N ASP A 363 -24.35 2.35 9.09
CA ASP A 363 -24.00 1.75 10.38
C ASP A 363 -22.49 1.92 10.65
N TYR A 364 -21.65 1.97 9.60
CA TYR A 364 -20.25 2.37 9.68
C TYR A 364 -19.96 3.51 8.72
N LEU A 365 -19.46 4.64 9.24
CA LEU A 365 -19.01 5.78 8.44
C LEU A 365 -17.52 5.99 8.64
N PHE A 366 -16.76 5.86 7.55
CA PHE A 366 -15.34 6.15 7.52
C PHE A 366 -15.05 7.31 6.56
N VAL A 367 -13.99 8.04 6.85
CA VAL A 367 -13.45 9.06 5.96
C VAL A 367 -12.00 8.72 5.68
N VAL A 368 -11.57 8.89 4.44
CA VAL A 368 -10.24 8.53 3.97
C VAL A 368 -9.63 9.75 3.29
N GLY A 369 -8.46 10.19 3.73
CA GLY A 369 -7.72 11.30 3.13
C GLY A 369 -6.23 11.06 3.28
N HIS A 370 -5.39 11.65 2.43
CA HIS A 370 -3.96 11.35 2.50
C HIS A 370 -3.29 11.98 3.73
N TYR A 371 -3.56 13.27 3.97
CA TYR A 371 -2.97 13.99 5.10
C TYR A 371 -3.65 13.64 6.44
N PRO A 372 -2.89 13.46 7.54
CA PRO A 372 -3.46 13.24 8.86
C PRO A 372 -4.13 14.50 9.43
N ILE A 373 -5.27 14.32 10.09
CA ILE A 373 -5.86 15.36 10.95
C ILE A 373 -5.06 15.47 12.24
N HIS A 374 -4.74 14.32 12.84
CA HIS A 374 -3.90 14.19 14.03
C HIS A 374 -2.78 13.19 13.74
N SER A 375 -1.55 13.57 14.08
CA SER A 375 -0.37 12.69 14.01
C SER A 375 0.70 13.22 14.96
N VAL A 376 1.50 12.31 15.52
CA VAL A 376 2.63 12.67 16.39
C VAL A 376 3.97 12.72 15.66
N SER A 377 3.98 12.46 14.35
CA SER A 377 5.18 12.12 13.60
C SER A 377 5.81 13.31 12.89
N GLU A 378 6.47 13.13 11.75
CA GLU A 378 7.32 14.14 11.12
C GLU A 378 6.57 15.33 10.53
N HIS A 379 5.34 15.11 10.03
CA HIS A 379 4.44 16.14 9.51
C HIS A 379 3.44 16.61 10.57
N GLY A 380 2.91 15.71 11.39
CA GLY A 380 1.93 16.11 12.41
C GLY A 380 0.54 16.35 11.81
N GLY A 381 -0.35 17.00 12.57
CA GLY A 381 -1.73 17.26 12.13
C GLY A 381 -1.87 18.50 11.24
N PHE A 382 -2.75 18.44 10.24
CA PHE A 382 -2.96 19.54 9.29
C PHE A 382 -4.08 20.50 9.74
N GLU A 383 -3.73 21.78 9.98
CA GLU A 383 -4.66 22.82 10.44
C GLU A 383 -5.88 23.00 9.52
N CYS A 384 -5.68 22.95 8.19
CA CYS A 384 -6.75 23.06 7.19
C CYS A 384 -7.85 22.00 7.34
N LEU A 385 -7.56 20.87 8.00
CA LEU A 385 -8.50 19.77 8.22
C LEU A 385 -9.24 19.86 9.56
N LYS A 386 -9.04 20.90 10.39
CA LYS A 386 -9.83 21.08 11.63
C LYS A 386 -11.34 21.19 11.37
N ARG A 387 -11.74 21.72 10.22
CA ARG A 387 -13.15 21.71 9.79
C ARG A 387 -13.65 20.27 9.61
N LEU A 388 -12.83 19.40 9.03
CA LEU A 388 -13.16 17.98 8.86
C LEU A 388 -13.26 17.27 10.21
N ASP A 389 -12.33 17.55 11.14
CA ASP A 389 -12.38 17.05 12.52
C ASP A 389 -13.75 17.31 13.18
N SER A 390 -14.21 18.56 13.11
CA SER A 390 -15.53 18.96 13.63
C SER A 390 -16.69 18.22 12.94
N LEU A 391 -16.58 17.96 11.63
CA LEU A 391 -17.60 17.22 10.87
C LEU A 391 -17.63 15.73 11.25
N LEU A 392 -16.47 15.11 11.51
CA LEU A 392 -16.36 13.72 11.95
C LEU A 392 -17.09 13.51 13.28
N HIS A 393 -16.81 14.37 14.26
CA HIS A 393 -17.47 14.30 15.57
C HIS A 393 -18.97 14.57 15.48
N SER A 394 -19.39 15.64 14.80
CA SER A 394 -20.82 16.02 14.71
C SER A 394 -21.70 14.97 14.03
N HIS A 395 -21.14 14.18 13.11
CA HIS A 395 -21.87 13.13 12.39
C HIS A 395 -21.58 11.72 12.91
N GLY A 396 -20.76 11.57 13.95
CA GLY A 396 -20.41 10.29 14.57
C GLY A 396 -19.70 9.35 13.59
N ALA A 397 -18.69 9.85 12.88
CA ALA A 397 -17.83 9.00 12.05
C ALA A 397 -17.03 8.03 12.94
N ASN A 398 -16.87 6.79 12.50
CA ASN A 398 -16.15 5.78 13.28
C ASN A 398 -14.63 5.97 13.22
N ALA A 399 -14.10 6.30 12.04
CA ALA A 399 -12.67 6.53 11.88
C ALA A 399 -12.34 7.44 10.69
N TYR A 400 -11.19 8.11 10.82
CA TYR A 400 -10.48 8.77 9.74
C TYR A 400 -9.20 7.99 9.42
N PHE A 401 -9.07 7.52 8.18
CA PHE A 401 -7.88 6.83 7.69
C PHE A 401 -6.99 7.78 6.89
N SER A 402 -5.69 7.77 7.17
CA SER A 402 -4.71 8.55 6.42
C SER A 402 -3.36 7.88 6.26
N GLY A 403 -2.48 8.49 5.46
CA GLY A 403 -1.09 8.09 5.25
C GLY A 403 -0.16 9.27 5.55
N HIS A 404 0.72 9.57 4.60
CA HIS A 404 1.63 10.72 4.56
C HIS A 404 2.76 10.68 5.58
N ASP A 405 2.42 10.56 6.86
CA ASP A 405 3.42 10.21 7.87
C ASP A 405 3.77 8.72 7.71
N HIS A 406 5.05 8.42 7.51
CA HIS A 406 5.50 7.10 7.09
C HIS A 406 5.53 6.09 8.25
N ASN A 407 4.39 5.83 8.89
CA ASN A 407 4.29 4.94 10.04
C ASN A 407 2.84 4.47 10.24
N LEU A 408 2.62 3.70 11.30
CA LEU A 408 1.32 3.27 11.77
C LEU A 408 0.99 4.00 13.07
N GLN A 409 -0.19 4.60 13.17
CA GLN A 409 -0.68 5.23 14.40
C GLN A 409 -2.14 4.91 14.66
N HIS A 410 -2.51 4.91 15.95
CA HIS A 410 -3.89 4.94 16.40
C HIS A 410 -4.01 6.02 17.46
N ILE A 411 -4.75 7.07 17.13
CA ILE A 411 -5.12 8.15 18.03
C ILE A 411 -6.63 8.11 18.21
N ARG A 412 -7.12 8.29 19.43
CA ARG A 412 -8.55 8.31 19.74
C ARG A 412 -8.90 9.57 20.50
N LEU A 413 -9.85 10.33 19.98
CA LEU A 413 -10.37 11.54 20.60
C LEU A 413 -11.88 11.43 20.72
N GLY A 414 -12.42 11.84 21.88
CA GLY A 414 -13.86 11.99 22.11
C GLY A 414 -14.34 13.39 21.75
N ALA A 415 -15.64 13.58 21.59
CA ALA A 415 -16.25 14.89 21.32
C ALA A 415 -16.03 15.90 22.47
N GLU A 416 -15.85 15.42 23.71
CA GLU A 416 -15.44 16.21 24.87
C GLU A 416 -14.38 15.45 25.69
N ALA A 417 -13.26 16.10 26.01
CA ALA A 417 -12.20 15.51 26.82
C ALA A 417 -12.68 15.31 28.28
N GLY A 418 -12.75 14.05 28.74
CA GLY A 418 -12.96 13.72 30.15
C GLY A 418 -14.33 13.16 30.54
N GLN A 419 -15.20 12.82 29.59
CA GLN A 419 -16.39 11.98 29.86
C GLN A 419 -16.11 10.51 29.50
N ASP A 420 -16.32 9.61 30.46
CA ASP A 420 -16.33 8.16 30.27
C ASP A 420 -17.57 7.77 29.44
N ASN A 421 -17.52 8.02 28.13
CA ASN A 421 -18.46 7.44 27.19
C ASN A 421 -17.98 6.01 26.85
N ASP A 422 -18.89 5.09 26.55
CA ASP A 422 -18.62 3.68 26.19
C ASP A 422 -17.90 3.53 24.80
N GLY A 423 -17.09 4.53 24.42
CA GLY A 423 -16.33 4.63 23.17
C GLY A 423 -17.17 4.80 21.91
N THR A 424 -18.49 4.96 22.04
CA THR A 424 -19.43 5.02 20.90
C THR A 424 -19.44 6.36 20.17
N GLU A 425 -18.92 7.41 20.79
CA GLU A 425 -18.86 8.79 20.25
C GLU A 425 -17.44 9.23 19.90
N ASP A 426 -16.45 8.35 20.11
CA ASP A 426 -15.05 8.63 19.81
C ASP A 426 -14.79 8.47 18.31
N VAL A 427 -13.98 9.37 17.77
CA VAL A 427 -13.43 9.25 16.41
C VAL A 427 -12.03 8.65 16.52
N HIS A 428 -11.80 7.60 15.72
CA HIS A 428 -10.50 6.95 15.64
C HIS A 428 -9.69 7.50 14.46
N TYR A 429 -8.52 8.06 14.72
CA TYR A 429 -7.58 8.55 13.71
C TYR A 429 -6.50 7.49 13.48
N ILE A 430 -6.45 6.98 12.25
CA ILE A 430 -5.64 5.82 11.88
C ILE A 430 -4.69 6.21 10.76
N VAL A 431 -3.40 6.31 11.08
CA VAL A 431 -2.34 6.51 10.09
C VAL A 431 -1.83 5.13 9.64
N SER A 432 -1.79 4.89 8.32
CA SER A 432 -1.32 3.65 7.69
C SER A 432 -0.33 3.91 6.54
N GLY A 433 0.61 4.84 6.71
CA GLY A 433 1.58 5.24 5.68
C GLY A 433 2.89 4.45 5.66
N ALA A 434 2.88 3.20 6.12
CA ALA A 434 4.11 2.43 6.36
C ALA A 434 4.45 1.42 5.25
N ALA A 435 3.87 1.51 4.04
CA ALA A 435 3.98 0.41 3.09
C ALA A 435 5.34 0.34 2.40
N SER A 436 5.79 1.45 1.80
CA SER A 436 7.06 1.48 1.06
C SER A 436 8.25 1.87 1.92
N ARG A 437 8.02 2.68 2.97
CA ARG A 437 9.06 3.29 3.81
C ARG A 437 8.52 3.49 5.21
N THR A 438 9.43 3.70 6.16
CA THR A 438 9.00 4.05 7.52
C THR A 438 9.87 5.11 8.19
N ASP A 439 9.25 5.98 8.97
CA ASP A 439 9.87 6.91 9.92
C ASP A 439 9.46 6.54 11.36
N ARG A 440 10.37 6.76 12.32
CA ARG A 440 10.11 6.62 13.75
C ARG A 440 9.83 7.95 14.45
N SER A 441 9.79 9.04 13.69
CA SER A 441 9.64 10.40 14.16
C SER A 441 8.48 10.52 15.14
N ALA A 442 8.72 11.27 16.20
CA ALA A 442 7.74 11.65 17.22
C ALA A 442 7.82 13.18 17.44
N LYS A 443 8.12 13.93 16.38
CA LYS A 443 8.39 15.37 16.43
C LYS A 443 7.19 16.16 16.98
N HIS A 444 5.99 15.74 16.63
CA HIS A 444 4.72 16.38 17.01
C HIS A 444 4.00 15.62 18.13
N ILE A 445 4.73 14.83 18.95
CA ILE A 445 4.13 14.10 20.07
C ILE A 445 3.51 15.00 21.13
N GLY A 446 3.94 16.26 21.23
CA GLY A 446 3.36 17.24 22.12
C GLY A 446 2.05 17.86 21.62
N ASP A 447 1.70 17.66 20.34
CA ASP A 447 0.51 18.26 19.72
C ASP A 447 -0.75 17.42 19.94
N VAL A 448 -0.58 16.18 20.40
CA VAL A 448 -1.66 15.23 20.70
C VAL A 448 -1.64 14.91 22.20
N PRO A 449 -2.79 14.92 22.90
CA PRO A 449 -2.86 14.51 24.30
C PRO A 449 -2.30 13.11 24.51
N SER A 450 -1.51 12.91 25.58
CA SER A 450 -0.76 11.67 25.80
C SER A 450 -1.65 10.42 25.92
N GLU A 451 -2.85 10.59 26.45
CA GLU A 451 -3.88 9.58 26.64
C GLU A 451 -4.64 9.25 25.35
N ALA A 452 -4.59 10.14 24.35
CA ALA A 452 -5.22 9.95 23.06
C ALA A 452 -4.36 9.11 22.12
N LEU A 453 -3.02 9.14 22.25
CA LEU A 453 -2.12 8.31 21.46
C LEU A 453 -2.07 6.87 21.99
N LEU A 454 -2.83 5.98 21.35
CA LEU A 454 -2.98 4.59 21.78
C LEU A 454 -1.93 3.64 21.20
N PHE A 455 -1.42 3.93 20.00
CA PHE A 455 -0.41 3.10 19.35
C PHE A 455 0.43 3.88 18.33
N ARG A 456 1.71 3.53 18.21
CA ARG A 456 2.61 3.97 17.14
C ARG A 456 3.63 2.90 16.75
N TYR A 457 3.96 2.80 15.46
CA TYR A 457 4.98 1.88 14.94
C TYR A 457 5.55 2.36 13.59
N PRO A 458 6.88 2.27 13.35
CA PRO A 458 7.91 1.78 14.24
C PRO A 458 8.36 2.82 15.28
N THR A 459 8.99 2.36 16.36
CA THR A 459 9.58 3.24 17.39
C THR A 459 11.11 3.14 17.47
N GLY A 460 11.67 2.04 16.96
CA GLY A 460 13.12 1.78 16.92
C GLY A 460 13.84 2.53 15.81
N TRP A 461 15.13 2.80 16.01
CA TRP A 461 15.97 3.46 15.00
C TRP A 461 16.42 2.47 13.92
N ASN A 462 16.28 2.87 12.66
CA ASN A 462 16.81 2.16 11.50
C ASN A 462 17.28 3.20 10.47
N PRO A 463 18.58 3.27 10.13
CA PRO A 463 19.12 4.29 9.23
C PRO A 463 18.72 4.07 7.76
N PHE A 464 18.21 2.89 7.41
CA PHE A 464 17.87 2.52 6.04
C PHE A 464 16.36 2.51 5.79
N SER A 465 15.54 2.91 6.78
CA SER A 465 14.08 2.83 6.67
C SER A 465 13.50 3.81 5.64
N GLN A 466 14.16 4.96 5.45
CA GLN A 466 13.75 5.99 4.49
C GLN A 466 14.02 5.59 3.04
N ILE A 467 14.99 4.71 2.77
CA ILE A 467 15.21 4.08 1.45
C ILE A 467 14.41 2.77 1.30
N GLY A 468 13.50 2.47 2.22
CA GLY A 468 12.61 1.31 2.14
C GLY A 468 13.19 -0.01 2.63
N PHE A 469 14.34 -0.03 3.31
CA PHE A 469 14.79 -1.20 4.07
C PHE A 469 14.18 -1.17 5.47
N SER A 470 12.88 -1.38 5.56
CA SER A 470 12.16 -1.52 6.81
C SER A 470 11.18 -2.69 6.76
N ASN A 471 10.53 -2.95 7.89
CA ASN A 471 9.50 -3.97 7.95
C ASN A 471 8.16 -3.49 7.38
N GLY A 472 7.95 -2.17 7.28
CA GLY A 472 6.68 -1.58 6.88
C GLY A 472 5.48 -2.07 7.70
N GLY A 473 4.29 -1.74 7.23
CA GLY A 473 3.05 -2.24 7.83
C GLY A 473 1.78 -1.73 7.15
N PHE A 474 0.66 -2.25 7.62
CA PHE A 474 -0.68 -1.95 7.10
C PHE A 474 -1.74 -2.25 8.16
N VAL A 475 -2.99 -1.88 7.88
CA VAL A 475 -4.14 -2.13 8.76
C VAL A 475 -5.11 -3.10 8.09
N GLN A 476 -5.63 -4.07 8.85
CA GLN A 476 -6.72 -4.95 8.45
C GLN A 476 -7.98 -4.56 9.22
N VAL A 477 -9.10 -4.45 8.52
CA VAL A 477 -10.41 -4.11 9.08
C VAL A 477 -11.40 -5.24 8.83
N GLN A 478 -12.13 -5.62 9.86
CA GLN A 478 -13.21 -6.62 9.81
C GLN A 478 -14.44 -6.04 10.49
N LEU A 479 -15.54 -5.92 9.76
CA LEU A 479 -16.80 -5.42 10.26
C LEU A 479 -17.84 -6.53 10.27
N ASN A 480 -18.67 -6.55 11.30
CA ASN A 480 -19.89 -7.32 11.34
C ASN A 480 -21.03 -6.42 11.85
N ARG A 481 -22.22 -6.98 12.07
CA ARG A 481 -23.38 -6.22 12.55
C ARG A 481 -23.19 -5.59 13.94
N HIS A 482 -22.34 -6.16 14.77
CA HIS A 482 -22.22 -5.82 16.19
C HIS A 482 -20.97 -5.00 16.50
N ASN A 483 -19.88 -5.18 15.75
CA ASN A 483 -18.63 -4.49 15.95
C ASN A 483 -17.72 -4.53 14.72
N GLY A 484 -16.75 -3.61 14.70
CA GLY A 484 -15.62 -3.61 13.80
C GLY A 484 -14.33 -3.88 14.56
N THR A 485 -13.46 -4.76 14.07
CA THR A 485 -12.12 -4.97 14.62
C THR A 485 -11.08 -4.44 13.64
N MET A 486 -10.15 -3.64 14.15
CA MET A 486 -9.01 -3.15 13.38
C MET A 486 -7.71 -3.71 13.96
N ARG A 487 -6.84 -4.23 13.08
CA ARG A 487 -5.58 -4.88 13.44
C ARG A 487 -4.44 -4.29 12.64
N PHE A 488 -3.41 -3.84 13.33
CA PHE A 488 -2.20 -3.30 12.73
C PHE A 488 -1.17 -4.42 12.61
N TYR A 489 -0.62 -4.60 11.42
CA TYR A 489 0.39 -5.60 11.14
C TYR A 489 1.68 -4.95 10.64
N SER A 490 2.83 -5.47 11.07
CA SER A 490 4.08 -5.21 10.35
C SER A 490 4.21 -6.12 9.12
N GLY A 491 5.15 -5.83 8.22
CA GLY A 491 5.46 -6.73 7.11
C GLY A 491 6.11 -8.07 7.53
N ASP A 492 6.48 -8.25 8.80
CA ASP A 492 6.82 -9.57 9.37
C ASP A 492 5.57 -10.40 9.74
N GLN A 493 4.37 -9.84 9.54
CA GLN A 493 3.07 -10.40 9.91
C GLN A 493 2.80 -10.43 11.41
N ASP A 494 3.61 -9.72 12.20
CA ASP A 494 3.32 -9.53 13.61
C ASP A 494 2.14 -8.57 13.77
N MET A 495 1.11 -9.00 14.48
CA MET A 495 0.07 -8.08 14.94
C MET A 495 0.68 -7.17 16.01
N LYS A 496 0.73 -5.88 15.75
CA LYS A 496 1.32 -4.87 16.64
C LYS A 496 0.30 -4.20 17.54
N HIS A 497 -0.94 -4.08 17.07
CA HIS A 497 -2.04 -3.45 17.80
C HIS A 497 -3.38 -3.97 17.32
N THR A 498 -4.38 -3.98 18.20
CA THR A 498 -5.75 -4.33 17.86
C THR A 498 -6.72 -3.53 18.72
N PHE A 499 -7.84 -3.13 18.15
CA PHE A 499 -8.94 -2.52 18.89
C PHE A 499 -10.28 -2.80 18.21
N VAL A 500 -11.37 -2.52 18.93
CA VAL A 500 -12.74 -2.76 18.48
C VAL A 500 -13.52 -1.46 18.51
N ILE A 501 -14.32 -1.22 17.47
CA ILE A 501 -15.30 -0.13 17.36
C ILE A 501 -16.71 -0.70 17.33
N LYS A 502 -17.68 0.09 17.75
CA LYS A 502 -19.10 -0.23 17.61
C LYS A 502 -19.68 0.44 16.35
N PRO A 503 -20.69 -0.16 15.70
CA PRO A 503 -21.46 0.56 14.69
C PRO A 503 -22.06 1.83 15.29
N ARG A 504 -22.31 2.84 14.45
CA ARG A 504 -23.05 4.04 14.81
C ARG A 504 -24.41 3.62 15.35
N GLY A 505 -24.80 4.19 16.50
CA GLY A 505 -26.15 3.97 17.02
C GLY A 505 -27.16 4.43 15.97
N ARG A 506 -28.13 3.58 15.61
CA ARG A 506 -29.35 3.98 14.89
C ARG A 506 -30.22 4.83 15.83
N GLY A 507 -29.67 5.94 16.32
CA GLY A 507 -30.44 6.93 17.04
C GLY A 507 -31.39 7.56 16.05
N GLU A 508 -32.63 7.77 16.49
CA GLU A 508 -33.64 8.63 15.88
C GLU A 508 -33.08 10.06 15.72
N LYS A 509 -32.13 10.26 14.82
CA LYS A 509 -31.78 11.61 14.35
C LYS A 509 -32.79 11.92 13.26
N GLY A 510 -34.01 12.23 13.72
CA GLY A 510 -35.03 12.90 12.92
C GLY A 510 -34.52 14.25 12.41
N PRO A 511 -35.20 14.81 11.40
CA PRO A 511 -34.73 15.94 10.58
C PRO A 511 -34.33 17.19 11.36
#